data_AF-A0A9X5XEQ5-F1
#
_entry.id   AF-A0A9X5XEQ5-F1
#
_cell.length_a   1.000
_cell.length_b   1.000
_cell.length_c   1.000
_cell.angle_alpha   90.00
_cell.angle_beta   90.00
_cell.angle_gamma   90.00
#
_symmetry.space_group_name_H-M   'P 1'
#
loop_
_entity.id
_entity.type
_entity.pdbx_description
1 polymer ?
#
loop_
_entity_poly.entity_id
_entity_poly.type
_entity_poly.pdbx_seq_one_letter_code
_entity_poly.pdbx_strand_id
1 'polypeptide(L)'
;VRARAGLPIPASDLFGIDGRARLEKTALAGPYAQGVTSLLKLIDELDTEEALFNTRIAERLQGHAGYQAIQQQPGIGTILAAILVAEIGDIHQFASPDRLCSWAGWLRGTTSPTPSSAAATSPSRAAS
;
A
#
# COMPACT_ATOMS: atom_id res chain seq x y z
N VAL A 1 -21.73 -13.28 10.18
CA VAL A 1 -21.84 -12.63 11.52
C VAL A 1 -23.24 -12.84 12.06
N ARG A 2 -23.42 -13.36 13.28
CA ARG A 2 -24.75 -13.54 13.90
C ARG A 2 -24.93 -12.44 14.95
N ALA A 3 -25.89 -11.54 14.74
CA ALA A 3 -26.21 -10.51 15.73
C ALA A 3 -26.82 -11.15 16.98
N ARG A 4 -26.64 -10.53 18.15
CA ARG A 4 -27.17 -10.97 19.45
C ARG A 4 -28.71 -11.13 19.47
N ALA A 5 -29.41 -10.57 18.48
CA ALA A 5 -30.85 -10.71 18.25
C ALA A 5 -31.25 -11.90 17.35
N GLY A 6 -30.32 -12.76 16.92
CA GLY A 6 -30.60 -13.96 16.14
C GLY A 6 -31.11 -13.74 14.70
N LEU A 7 -31.28 -12.48 14.28
CA LEU A 7 -31.77 -12.13 12.94
C LEU A 7 -30.67 -12.37 11.89
N PRO A 8 -30.89 -13.25 10.90
CA PRO A 8 -30.01 -13.33 9.76
C PRO A 8 -30.19 -12.07 8.93
N ILE A 9 -29.16 -11.24 8.85
CA ILE A 9 -29.06 -10.16 7.87
C ILE A 9 -28.20 -10.72 6.73
N PRO A 10 -28.78 -11.33 5.68
CA PRO A 10 -28.01 -11.78 4.54
C PRO A 10 -27.54 -10.54 3.76
N ALA A 11 -26.40 -10.01 4.14
CA ALA A 11 -25.70 -8.94 3.44
C ALA A 11 -24.23 -9.37 3.31
N SER A 12 -23.67 -9.25 2.11
CA SER A 12 -22.24 -9.47 1.87
C SER A 12 -21.39 -8.42 2.59
N ASP A 13 -21.96 -7.24 2.78
CA ASP A 13 -21.43 -6.13 3.57
C ASP A 13 -22.57 -5.55 4.43
N LEU A 14 -22.43 -5.67 5.75
CA LEU A 14 -23.43 -5.21 6.73
C LEU A 14 -23.41 -3.68 6.89
N PHE A 15 -22.28 -3.04 6.63
CA PHE A 15 -22.08 -1.60 6.80
C PHE A 15 -22.13 -0.84 5.47
N GLY A 16 -22.18 -1.55 4.36
CA GLY A 16 -22.49 -0.99 3.04
C GLY A 16 -23.94 -0.53 2.92
N ILE A 17 -24.26 0.07 1.76
CA ILE A 17 -25.56 0.69 1.47
C ILE A 17 -26.72 -0.28 1.75
N ASP A 18 -26.65 -1.50 1.21
CA ASP A 18 -27.68 -2.52 1.36
C ASP A 18 -27.81 -3.02 2.81
N GLY A 19 -26.69 -3.16 3.52
CA GLY A 19 -26.67 -3.56 4.92
C GLY A 19 -27.31 -2.51 5.82
N ARG A 20 -26.96 -1.23 5.63
CA ARG A 20 -27.52 -0.08 6.36
C ARG A 20 -29.01 0.10 6.11
N ALA A 21 -29.46 0.05 4.86
CA ALA A 21 -30.88 0.14 4.51
C ALA A 21 -31.71 -0.98 5.16
N ARG A 22 -31.10 -2.13 5.46
CA ARG A 22 -31.76 -3.25 6.14
C ARG A 22 -31.69 -3.12 7.66
N LEU A 23 -30.60 -2.59 8.20
CA LEU A 23 -30.49 -2.23 9.62
C LEU A 23 -31.55 -1.20 10.02
N GLU A 24 -31.81 -0.19 9.17
CA GLU A 24 -32.87 0.81 9.37
C GLU A 24 -34.27 0.19 9.41
N LYS A 25 -34.51 -0.84 8.59
CA LYS A 25 -35.80 -1.55 8.52
C LYS A 25 -35.97 -2.59 9.63
N THR A 26 -34.91 -2.88 10.39
CA THR A 26 -34.95 -3.88 11.47
C THR A 26 -35.50 -3.24 12.73
N ALA A 27 -36.60 -3.78 13.26
CA ALA A 27 -37.22 -3.32 14.51
C ALA A 27 -36.37 -3.69 15.74
N LEU A 28 -35.27 -2.96 15.94
CA LEU A 28 -34.43 -3.08 17.14
C LEU A 28 -35.10 -2.33 18.31
N ALA A 29 -35.11 -2.95 19.49
CA ALA A 29 -35.62 -2.30 20.69
C ALA A 29 -34.75 -1.08 21.06
N GLY A 30 -35.38 0.00 21.57
CA GLY A 30 -34.82 1.34 21.78
C GLY A 30 -33.31 1.46 22.03
N PRO A 31 -32.75 0.90 23.12
CA PRO A 31 -31.31 1.04 23.42
C PRO A 31 -30.40 0.37 22.37
N TYR A 32 -30.86 -0.68 21.70
CA TYR A 32 -30.12 -1.33 20.61
C TYR A 32 -30.13 -0.52 19.34
N ALA A 33 -31.28 0.09 18.98
CA ALA A 33 -31.37 0.98 17.83
C ALA A 33 -30.43 2.19 17.99
N GLN A 34 -30.44 2.82 19.17
CA GLN A 34 -29.53 3.95 19.48
C GLN A 34 -28.06 3.55 19.42
N GLY A 35 -27.70 2.36 19.95
CA GLY A 35 -26.34 1.84 19.88
C GLY A 35 -25.88 1.59 18.43
N VAL A 36 -26.73 0.96 17.60
CA VAL A 36 -26.43 0.73 16.18
C VAL A 36 -26.27 2.04 15.43
N THR A 37 -27.18 3.00 15.61
CA THR A 37 -27.04 4.33 14.99
C THR A 37 -25.75 5.03 15.40
N SER A 38 -25.37 4.95 16.68
CA SER A 38 -24.13 5.58 17.17
C SER A 38 -22.88 4.93 16.59
N LEU A 39 -22.86 3.60 16.47
CA LEU A 39 -21.75 2.86 15.88
C LEU A 39 -21.63 3.12 14.38
N LEU A 40 -22.74 3.18 13.65
CA LEU A 40 -22.73 3.52 12.21
C LEU A 40 -22.18 4.93 11.97
N LYS A 41 -22.54 5.90 12.81
CA LYS A 41 -21.96 7.24 12.76
C LYS A 41 -20.45 7.25 12.99
N LEU A 42 -19.96 6.43 13.93
CA LEU A 42 -18.52 6.33 14.18
C LEU A 42 -17.78 5.70 12.99
N ILE A 43 -18.38 4.69 12.35
CA ILE A 43 -17.83 4.11 11.12
C ILE A 43 -17.73 5.18 10.03
N ASP A 44 -18.78 5.98 9.83
CA ASP A 44 -18.78 7.05 8.82
C ASP A 44 -17.69 8.11 9.06
N GLU A 45 -17.46 8.47 10.32
CA GLU A 45 -16.39 9.40 10.70
C GLU A 45 -15.01 8.81 10.38
N LEU A 46 -14.78 7.55 10.76
CA LEU A 46 -13.51 6.87 10.50
C LEU A 46 -13.26 6.66 9.00
N ASP A 47 -14.29 6.31 8.22
CA ASP A 47 -14.20 6.20 6.76
C ASP A 47 -13.82 7.55 6.13
N THR A 48 -14.34 8.65 6.68
CA THR A 48 -14.00 10.02 6.25
C THR A 48 -12.55 10.36 6.56
N GLU A 49 -12.07 10.04 7.77
CA GLU A 49 -10.67 10.22 8.14
C GLU A 49 -9.74 9.38 7.26
N GLU A 50 -10.10 8.12 7.00
CA GLU A 50 -9.34 7.23 6.12
C GLU A 50 -9.21 7.84 4.71
N ALA A 51 -10.31 8.30 4.14
CA ALA A 51 -10.32 8.95 2.84
C ALA A 51 -9.42 10.19 2.81
N LEU A 52 -9.47 11.02 3.86
CA LEU A 52 -8.59 12.19 3.99
C LEU A 52 -7.10 11.81 4.02
N PHE A 53 -6.73 10.78 4.78
CA PHE A 53 -5.34 10.32 4.80
C PHE A 53 -4.89 9.76 3.46
N ASN A 54 -5.76 8.98 2.79
CA ASN A 54 -5.47 8.45 1.46
C ASN A 54 -5.23 9.58 0.44
N THR A 55 -6.05 10.62 0.45
CA THR A 55 -5.85 11.81 -0.39
C THR A 55 -4.53 12.51 -0.07
N ARG A 56 -4.23 12.76 1.21
CA ARG A 56 -2.98 13.43 1.62
C ARG A 56 -1.73 12.66 1.22
N ILE A 57 -1.76 11.34 1.33
CA ILE A 57 -0.67 10.46 0.89
C ILE A 57 -0.47 10.59 -0.62
N ALA A 58 -1.56 10.52 -1.39
CA ALA A 58 -1.52 10.64 -2.85
C ALA A 58 -0.98 12.00 -3.30
N GLU A 59 -1.43 13.09 -2.68
CA GLU A 59 -0.96 14.46 -2.97
C GLU A 59 0.55 14.61 -2.67
N ARG A 60 1.00 14.12 -1.50
CA ARG A 60 2.41 14.22 -1.10
C ARG A 60 3.35 13.43 -2.03
N LEU A 61 2.87 12.34 -2.61
CA LEU A 61 3.65 11.45 -3.48
C LEU A 61 3.38 11.64 -4.97
N GLN A 62 2.49 12.54 -5.37
CA GLN A 62 2.06 12.71 -6.76
C GLN A 62 3.22 12.90 -7.75
N GLY A 63 4.28 13.61 -7.35
CA GLY A 63 5.49 13.84 -8.16
C GLY A 63 6.64 12.86 -7.89
N HIS A 64 6.47 11.87 -7.00
CA HIS A 64 7.54 10.97 -6.63
C HIS A 64 7.73 9.88 -7.69
N ALA A 65 8.87 9.88 -8.39
CA ALA A 65 9.13 8.97 -9.51
C ALA A 65 8.98 7.47 -9.13
N GLY A 66 9.47 7.09 -7.94
CA GLY A 66 9.32 5.72 -7.44
C GLY A 66 7.87 5.34 -7.16
N TYR A 67 7.05 6.29 -6.72
CA TYR A 67 5.63 6.05 -6.42
C TYR A 67 4.86 5.78 -7.72
N GLN A 68 5.07 6.62 -8.74
CA GLN A 68 4.47 6.44 -10.05
C GLN A 68 4.90 5.13 -10.71
N ALA A 69 6.19 4.77 -10.60
CA ALA A 69 6.72 3.53 -11.18
C ALA A 69 6.11 2.28 -10.55
N ILE A 70 5.94 2.28 -9.22
CA ILE A 70 5.33 1.16 -8.48
C ILE A 70 3.84 1.01 -8.83
N GLN A 71 3.10 2.11 -8.99
CA GLN A 71 1.69 2.07 -9.38
C GLN A 71 1.42 1.52 -10.78
N GLN A 72 2.43 1.47 -11.67
CA GLN A 72 2.26 0.83 -12.98
C GLN A 72 2.18 -0.70 -12.89
N GLN A 73 2.49 -1.29 -11.73
CA GLN A 73 2.39 -2.73 -11.54
C GLN A 73 0.93 -3.16 -11.29
N PRO A 74 0.45 -4.20 -12.00
CA PRO A 74 -0.92 -4.65 -11.84
C PRO A 74 -1.19 -5.12 -10.41
N GLY A 75 -2.27 -4.62 -9.80
CA GLY A 75 -2.68 -4.94 -8.44
C GLY A 75 -2.05 -4.09 -7.34
N ILE A 76 -1.17 -3.13 -7.68
CA ILE A 76 -0.61 -2.19 -6.70
C ILE A 76 -1.39 -0.88 -6.69
N GLY A 77 -2.18 -0.67 -5.63
CA GLY A 77 -2.91 0.59 -5.41
C GLY A 77 -2.07 1.68 -4.71
N THR A 78 -2.65 2.87 -4.58
CA THR A 78 -2.06 4.06 -3.94
C THR A 78 -1.43 3.77 -2.58
N ILE A 79 -2.14 3.11 -1.66
CA ILE A 79 -1.63 2.86 -0.31
C ILE A 79 -0.41 1.95 -0.34
N LEU A 80 -0.48 0.82 -1.06
CA LEU A 80 0.63 -0.12 -1.14
C LEU A 80 1.86 0.51 -1.82
N ALA A 81 1.66 1.31 -2.86
CA ALA A 81 2.74 2.05 -3.50
C ALA A 81 3.40 3.05 -2.53
N ALA A 82 2.59 3.75 -1.73
CA ALA A 82 3.10 4.69 -0.72
C ALA A 82 3.90 3.98 0.38
N ILE A 83 3.43 2.82 0.85
CA ILE A 83 4.15 1.99 1.83
C ILE A 83 5.49 1.54 1.25
N LEU A 84 5.51 1.01 0.03
CA LEU A 84 6.74 0.55 -0.60
C LEU A 84 7.76 1.69 -0.76
N VAL A 85 7.32 2.89 -1.14
CA VAL A 85 8.20 4.06 -1.20
C VAL A 85 8.75 4.43 0.18
N ALA A 86 7.91 4.41 1.22
CA ALA A 86 8.33 4.71 2.59
C ALA A 86 9.33 3.67 3.13
N GLU A 87 9.13 2.39 2.84
CA GLU A 87 10.00 1.28 3.24
C GLU A 87 11.33 1.26 2.49
N ILE A 88 11.31 1.51 1.18
CA ILE A 88 12.53 1.59 0.36
C ILE A 88 13.36 2.81 0.76
N GLY A 89 12.71 3.93 1.07
CA GLY A 89 13.38 5.20 1.35
C GLY A 89 14.04 5.78 0.10
N ASP A 90 15.27 6.27 0.24
CA ASP A 90 16.04 6.78 -0.90
C ASP A 90 16.55 5.62 -1.76
N ILE A 91 15.97 5.44 -2.94
CA ILE A 91 16.36 4.37 -3.87
C ILE A 91 17.82 4.47 -4.32
N HIS A 92 18.43 5.66 -4.27
CA HIS A 92 19.82 5.87 -4.68
C HIS A 92 20.83 5.30 -3.66
N GLN A 93 20.39 4.89 -2.47
CA GLN A 93 21.23 4.17 -1.52
C GLN A 93 21.61 2.75 -2.02
N PHE A 94 20.87 2.20 -2.99
CA PHE A 94 21.15 0.92 -3.60
C PHE A 94 22.07 1.10 -4.80
N ALA A 95 23.28 0.50 -4.73
CA ALA A 95 24.27 0.58 -5.80
C ALA A 95 23.84 -0.11 -7.12
N SER A 96 22.84 -0.98 -7.10
CA SER A 96 22.27 -1.61 -8.29
C SER A 96 20.85 -2.15 -8.02
N PRO A 97 20.04 -2.39 -9.08
CA PRO A 97 18.72 -3.01 -8.95
C PRO A 97 18.76 -4.39 -8.29
N ASP A 98 19.81 -5.18 -8.54
CA ASP A 98 19.98 -6.50 -7.90
C ASP A 98 20.12 -6.40 -6.38
N ARG A 99 20.73 -5.33 -5.87
CA ARG A 99 20.82 -5.11 -4.42
C ARG A 99 19.45 -4.79 -3.81
N LEU A 100 18.61 -4.05 -4.52
CA LEU A 100 17.24 -3.81 -4.09
C LEU A 100 16.42 -5.11 -4.08
N CYS A 101 16.51 -5.92 -5.14
CA CYS A 101 15.85 -7.22 -5.22
C CYS A 101 16.37 -8.22 -4.16
N SER A 102 17.66 -8.18 -3.83
CA SER A 102 18.25 -8.98 -2.75
C SER A 102 17.77 -8.52 -1.38
N TRP A 103 17.69 -7.20 -1.15
CA TRP A 103 17.11 -6.63 0.08
C TRP A 103 15.64 -7.03 0.25
N ALA A 104 14.86 -7.00 -0.83
CA ALA A 104 13.47 -7.45 -0.84
C ALA A 104 13.32 -8.98 -0.64
N GLY A 105 14.41 -9.74 -0.69
CA GLY A 105 14.41 -11.20 -0.53
C GLY A 105 14.09 -11.99 -1.81
N TRP A 106 14.06 -11.33 -2.97
CA TRP A 106 13.70 -11.95 -4.26
C TRP A 106 14.89 -12.65 -4.93
N LEU A 107 16.11 -12.19 -4.66
CA LEU A 107 17.34 -12.83 -5.15
C LEU A 107 17.99 -13.68 -4.05
N ARG A 108 17.87 -15.00 -4.18
CA ARG A 108 18.66 -15.97 -3.39
C ARG A 108 20.07 -16.04 -3.99
N GLY A 109 21.02 -15.35 -3.34
CA GLY A 109 22.46 -15.55 -3.43
C GLY A 109 23.05 -15.82 -4.82
N THR A 110 23.30 -14.77 -5.60
CA THR A 110 24.41 -14.81 -6.58
C THR A 110 25.45 -13.79 -6.12
N THR A 111 26.48 -14.31 -5.46
CA THR A 111 27.58 -13.50 -4.95
C THR A 111 28.39 -12.90 -6.10
N SER A 112 28.48 -11.57 -6.06
CA SER A 112 29.57 -10.69 -6.51
C SER A 112 29.97 -10.65 -8.00
N PRO A 113 29.96 -9.46 -8.65
CA PRO A 113 30.71 -9.26 -9.88
C PRO A 113 32.21 -9.35 -9.55
N THR A 114 32.90 -10.28 -10.22
CA THR A 114 34.36 -10.35 -10.25
C THR A 114 34.90 -8.98 -10.68
N PRO A 115 35.80 -8.32 -9.94
CA PRO A 115 36.47 -7.14 -10.45
C PRO A 115 37.35 -7.58 -11.63
N SER A 116 36.99 -7.16 -12.85
CA SER A 116 37.87 -7.23 -14.01
C SER A 116 39.05 -6.29 -13.77
N SER A 117 40.08 -6.83 -13.12
CA SER A 117 41.40 -6.24 -13.03
C SER A 117 42.12 -6.46 -14.36
N ALA A 118 42.08 -5.47 -15.26
CA ALA A 118 43.10 -5.25 -16.27
C ALA A 118 43.08 -3.79 -16.77
N ALA A 119 43.42 -2.86 -15.88
CA ALA A 119 44.03 -1.60 -16.29
C ALA A 119 45.54 -1.72 -16.03
N ALA A 120 46.30 -2.03 -17.08
CA ALA A 120 47.73 -1.73 -17.12
C ALA A 120 47.97 -0.92 -18.40
N THR A 121 47.93 0.39 -18.23
CA THR A 121 48.26 1.42 -19.20
C THR A 121 49.77 1.50 -19.40
N SER A 122 50.19 1.74 -20.66
CA SER A 122 51.31 2.60 -21.13
C SER A 122 52.32 1.92 -22.07
N PRO A 123 53.03 2.68 -22.93
CA PRO A 123 52.64 3.91 -23.65
C PRO A 123 53.01 3.90 -25.14
N SER A 124 52.40 4.82 -25.90
CA SER A 124 52.81 5.24 -27.23
C SER A 124 54.00 6.21 -27.14
N ARG A 125 55.10 5.94 -27.88
CA ARG A 125 56.08 6.96 -28.31
C ARG A 125 56.88 6.53 -29.54
N ALA A 126 56.55 7.18 -30.66
CA ALA A 126 57.35 7.59 -31.83
C ALA A 126 58.65 6.83 -32.21
N ALA A 127 58.65 6.31 -33.44
CA ALA A 127 59.83 6.28 -34.32
C ALA A 127 59.38 6.37 -35.79
N SER A 128 59.40 7.59 -36.35
CA SER A 128 59.75 7.96 -37.74
C SER A 128 59.75 9.48 -37.84
#